data_AF-K2DY54-F1
#
_entry.id   AF-K2DY54-F1
#
_cell.length_a   1.000
_cell.length_b   1.000
_cell.length_c   1.000
_cell.angle_alpha   90.00
_cell.angle_beta   90.00
_cell.angle_gamma   90.00
#
_symmetry.space_group_name_H-M   'P 1'
#
loop_
_entity.id
_entity.type
_entity.pdbx_description
1 polymer ?
#
loop_
_entity_poly.entity_id
_entity_poly.type
_entity_poly.pdbx_seq_one_letter_code
_entity_poly.pdbx_strand_id
1 'polypeptide(L)'
;QCQNLLASGLLDLTDFHFATTKKGGGIQRKEIPLSEINYDISLEGVRYAIGKKALGLPLLKGVSAKNITVALLEKGKAGIIANNQGYKEVKYIIHLLDEEEKNKKRQEIIDEKKIPDGFKVTMYTILDKQETLDRIYPWDITQENPKRKEESSEDYAKRLQTIKSYDFIQKITDDFSAKTGIGIHNLTWREQQWLAAAAYDLGFSGEMERLYSFANNYKLDGLKAFLSCEFDLQDSKKILNIGEEIPAKDAAMIFEKTAEIIDLAEKESTEIGKTLLKNANFDLGSSLKLQFLKEARSIITKFSENAGSGTDKDKLAELIDDLRLKRSEITILSSLLKSLKESGQEIDFEMIRDLDLDISGFGEKLEETDARKVIAMTRENWQQVPALAEAYAGNQLESDLLENSDQFECYALRYQREIVAFMKFKKLAEGELFASSFGVSKDLHGLKIGTEMLEKIIWEKAEENIIHATTSPRIAVGTAYVEKIGFVIDGFDDDFQHTGEPAISITIDRKSNKGYHQRDENKDFAKQKDYPRIISGADSLENLDGLIGNRTIILRFDMRNGFDRFRLAMKKLLPKKGVNDPGRDVVTKYIATRYFQNKKEAGDIRYLVYEKIPQE
;
A
#
# COMPACT_ATOMS: atom_id res chain seq x y z
N GLN A 1 -25.68 19.15 -35.95
CA GLN A 1 -24.86 18.23 -35.13
C GLN A 1 -25.44 18.06 -33.71
N CYS A 2 -25.87 19.13 -33.01
CA CYS A 2 -26.42 19.01 -31.65
C CYS A 2 -27.86 18.45 -31.55
N GLN A 3 -28.67 18.48 -32.63
CA GLN A 3 -30.02 17.89 -32.62
C GLN A 3 -30.02 16.41 -32.27
N ASN A 4 -29.00 15.65 -32.70
CA ASN A 4 -28.89 14.22 -32.36
C ASN A 4 -28.59 13.99 -30.88
N LEU A 5 -27.96 14.96 -30.20
CA LEU A 5 -27.62 14.91 -28.77
C LEU A 5 -28.85 15.15 -27.89
N LEU A 6 -29.63 16.16 -28.29
CA LEU A 6 -30.90 16.50 -27.64
C LEU A 6 -31.93 15.40 -27.88
N ALA A 7 -32.01 14.89 -29.11
CA ALA A 7 -32.91 13.79 -29.46
C ALA A 7 -32.51 12.46 -28.82
N SER A 8 -31.24 12.28 -28.43
CA SER A 8 -30.80 11.09 -27.69
C SER A 8 -30.99 11.22 -26.18
N GLY A 9 -31.35 12.40 -25.66
CA GLY A 9 -31.42 12.66 -24.22
C GLY A 9 -30.07 12.58 -23.50
N LEU A 10 -28.95 12.61 -24.25
CA LEU A 10 -27.60 12.61 -23.66
C LEU A 10 -27.21 13.98 -23.13
N LEU A 11 -27.82 15.04 -23.67
CA LEU A 11 -27.71 16.43 -23.23
C LEU A 11 -29.11 17.03 -23.18
N ASP A 12 -29.32 18.00 -22.31
CA ASP A 12 -30.57 18.76 -22.22
C ASP A 12 -30.46 20.12 -22.92
N LEU A 13 -31.58 20.85 -23.06
CA LEU A 13 -31.56 22.19 -23.66
C LEU A 13 -30.87 23.24 -22.78
N THR A 14 -30.78 22.99 -21.47
CA THR A 14 -30.13 23.89 -20.49
C THR A 14 -28.60 23.86 -20.60
N ASP A 15 -28.06 22.80 -21.21
CA ASP A 15 -26.65 22.69 -21.61
C ASP A 15 -26.25 23.68 -22.72
N PHE A 16 -27.20 24.40 -23.34
CA PHE A 16 -26.95 25.27 -24.48
C PHE A 16 -27.38 26.72 -24.24
N HIS A 17 -26.72 27.66 -24.93
CA HIS A 17 -27.12 29.06 -25.01
C HIS A 17 -27.10 29.54 -26.47
N PHE A 18 -27.88 30.56 -26.77
CA PHE A 18 -27.85 31.19 -28.08
C PHE A 18 -26.64 32.11 -28.17
N ALA A 19 -25.74 31.85 -29.11
CA ALA A 19 -24.52 32.66 -29.30
C ALA A 19 -24.86 34.09 -29.74
N THR A 20 -26.00 34.28 -30.41
CA THR A 20 -26.56 35.60 -30.72
C THR A 20 -28.08 35.58 -30.66
N THR A 21 -28.71 36.70 -30.31
CA THR A 21 -30.17 36.89 -30.35
C THR A 21 -30.71 37.18 -31.76
N LYS A 22 -29.84 37.28 -32.78
CA LYS A 22 -30.25 37.53 -34.17
C LYS A 22 -30.82 36.25 -34.80
N LYS A 23 -31.80 36.42 -35.70
CA LYS A 23 -32.41 35.32 -36.46
C LYS A 23 -31.32 34.62 -37.29
N GLY A 24 -31.08 33.33 -37.03
CA GLY A 24 -29.96 32.57 -37.61
C GLY A 24 -28.74 32.41 -36.69
N GLY A 25 -28.81 32.90 -35.44
CA GLY A 25 -27.77 32.69 -34.43
C GLY A 25 -27.53 31.22 -34.12
N GLY A 26 -26.26 30.82 -34.09
CA GLY A 26 -25.87 29.45 -33.72
C GLY A 26 -26.21 29.14 -32.26
N ILE A 27 -26.69 27.92 -32.01
CA ILE A 27 -26.81 27.37 -30.65
C ILE A 27 -25.41 26.88 -30.27
N GLN A 28 -24.84 27.42 -29.20
CA GLN A 28 -23.56 27.01 -28.65
C GLN A 28 -23.76 26.35 -27.29
N ARG A 29 -22.89 25.42 -26.92
CA ARG A 29 -22.94 24.82 -25.59
C ARG A 29 -22.57 25.90 -24.57
N LYS A 30 -23.25 25.94 -23.42
CA LYS A 30 -22.85 26.77 -22.29
C LYS A 30 -21.48 26.32 -21.80
N GLU A 31 -20.49 27.18 -21.91
CA GLU A 31 -19.19 26.95 -21.30
C GLU A 31 -19.33 27.22 -19.80
N ILE A 32 -19.12 26.18 -18.99
CA ILE A 32 -19.21 26.30 -17.53
C ILE A 32 -17.78 26.42 -16.97
N PRO A 33 -17.47 27.52 -16.28
CA PRO A 33 -16.21 27.69 -15.57
C PRO A 33 -15.98 26.60 -14.52
N LEU A 34 -14.76 26.07 -14.42
CA LEU A 34 -14.40 25.10 -13.36
C LEU A 34 -14.67 25.64 -11.95
N SER A 35 -14.53 26.95 -11.74
CA SER A 35 -14.83 27.60 -10.46
C SER A 35 -16.31 27.58 -10.07
N GLU A 36 -17.20 27.33 -11.02
CA GLU A 36 -18.67 27.33 -10.83
C GLU A 36 -19.22 25.90 -10.76
N ILE A 37 -18.34 24.90 -10.83
CA ILE A 37 -18.70 23.49 -10.90
C ILE A 37 -18.27 22.81 -9.59
N ASN A 38 -19.24 22.37 -8.78
CA ASN A 38 -19.04 21.42 -7.67
C ASN A 38 -18.93 19.95 -8.14
N TYR A 39 -18.86 19.72 -9.45
CA TYR A 39 -18.78 18.40 -10.08
C TYR A 39 -17.42 18.17 -10.76
N ASP A 40 -16.77 17.08 -10.38
CA ASP A 40 -15.64 16.48 -11.07
C ASP A 40 -15.76 16.57 -12.58
N ILE A 41 -14.63 16.70 -13.29
CA ILE A 41 -14.59 16.62 -14.76
C ILE A 41 -15.49 15.50 -15.24
N SER A 42 -16.54 15.93 -15.92
CA SER A 42 -17.86 15.39 -15.61
C SER A 42 -18.27 14.34 -16.59
N LEU A 43 -19.16 13.49 -16.09
CA LEU A 43 -20.13 12.76 -16.87
C LEU A 43 -20.63 13.53 -18.12
N GLU A 44 -20.74 14.87 -18.06
CA GLU A 44 -21.12 15.74 -19.18
C GLU A 44 -20.08 15.90 -20.29
N GLY A 45 -18.78 15.87 -19.97
CA GLY A 45 -17.70 15.81 -20.95
C GLY A 45 -17.75 14.51 -21.73
N VAL A 46 -17.96 13.41 -21.01
CA VAL A 46 -18.13 12.06 -21.55
C VAL A 46 -19.38 11.96 -22.42
N ARG A 47 -20.55 12.39 -21.91
CA ARG A 47 -21.83 12.44 -22.64
C ARG A 47 -21.67 13.16 -23.98
N TYR A 48 -20.95 14.28 -23.97
CA TYR A 48 -20.67 15.05 -25.17
C TYR A 48 -19.71 14.37 -26.14
N ALA A 49 -18.61 13.80 -25.64
CA ALA A 49 -17.65 13.08 -26.48
C ALA A 49 -18.33 11.90 -27.21
N ILE A 50 -19.13 11.12 -26.48
CA ILE A 50 -19.94 10.02 -27.02
C ILE A 50 -20.95 10.56 -28.03
N GLY A 51 -21.75 11.55 -27.63
CA GLY A 51 -22.81 12.08 -28.46
C GLY A 51 -22.30 12.71 -29.78
N LYS A 52 -21.19 13.46 -29.73
CA LYS A 52 -20.59 14.11 -30.92
C LYS A 52 -20.11 13.09 -31.95
N LYS A 53 -19.86 11.84 -31.53
CA LYS A 53 -19.32 10.75 -32.35
C LYS A 53 -20.20 9.49 -32.34
N ALA A 54 -21.47 9.57 -31.97
CA ALA A 54 -22.38 8.44 -31.74
C ALA A 54 -22.63 7.51 -32.96
N LEU A 55 -21.87 7.65 -34.05
CA LEU A 55 -21.90 6.84 -35.27
C LEU A 55 -20.54 6.29 -35.72
N GLY A 56 -19.45 6.50 -34.95
CA GLY A 56 -18.09 6.15 -35.39
C GLY A 56 -17.22 5.42 -34.37
N LEU A 57 -17.70 5.13 -33.16
CA LEU A 57 -17.02 4.17 -32.29
C LEU A 57 -17.33 2.77 -32.81
N PRO A 58 -16.33 1.98 -33.25
CA PRO A 58 -16.54 0.58 -33.66
C PRO A 58 -17.34 -0.20 -32.62
N LEU A 59 -17.13 0.16 -31.36
CA LEU A 59 -17.69 -0.40 -30.14
C LEU A 59 -19.22 -0.20 -29.97
N LEU A 60 -19.83 0.85 -30.54
CA LEU A 60 -21.28 1.10 -30.43
C LEU A 60 -22.03 0.83 -31.73
N LYS A 61 -21.39 0.11 -32.67
CA LYS A 61 -21.98 -0.21 -33.97
C LYS A 61 -23.26 -1.02 -33.79
N GLY A 62 -24.39 -0.46 -34.20
CA GLY A 62 -25.70 -1.11 -34.12
C GLY A 62 -26.59 -0.69 -32.94
N VAL A 63 -26.06 0.06 -31.97
CA VAL A 63 -26.88 0.64 -30.88
C VAL A 63 -27.22 2.08 -31.24
N SER A 64 -28.51 2.38 -31.36
CA SER A 64 -28.99 3.74 -31.64
C SER A 64 -28.60 4.68 -30.49
N ALA A 65 -28.09 5.88 -30.79
CA ALA A 65 -27.69 6.86 -29.77
C ALA A 65 -28.82 7.17 -28.75
N LYS A 66 -30.08 7.17 -29.20
CA LYS A 66 -31.28 7.35 -28.36
C LYS A 66 -31.50 6.24 -27.31
N ASN A 67 -30.81 5.12 -27.46
CA ASN A 67 -30.83 3.99 -26.56
C ASN A 67 -29.58 3.98 -25.65
N ILE A 68 -28.78 5.03 -25.64
CA ILE A 68 -27.56 5.10 -24.82
C ILE A 68 -27.77 6.12 -23.71
N THR A 69 -27.42 5.73 -22.49
CA THR A 69 -27.35 6.62 -21.33
C THR A 69 -25.96 6.54 -20.73
N VAL A 70 -25.46 7.64 -20.20
CA VAL A 70 -24.21 7.64 -19.42
C VAL A 70 -24.58 7.97 -17.98
N ALA A 71 -24.25 7.07 -17.05
CA ALA A 71 -24.53 7.22 -15.63
C ALA A 71 -23.24 7.11 -14.82
N LEU A 72 -23.18 7.83 -13.71
CA LEU A 72 -22.13 7.62 -12.71
C LEU A 72 -22.41 6.28 -12.02
N LEU A 73 -21.42 5.40 -11.96
CA LEU A 73 -21.54 4.09 -11.30
C LEU A 73 -20.99 4.16 -9.88
N GLU A 74 -19.84 4.79 -9.71
CA GLU A 74 -19.15 5.01 -8.42
C GLU A 74 -18.30 6.28 -8.52
N LYS A 75 -17.67 6.69 -7.42
CA LYS A 75 -16.71 7.79 -7.43
C LYS A 75 -15.58 7.49 -8.42
N GLY A 76 -15.42 8.34 -9.43
CA GLY A 76 -14.35 8.18 -10.43
C GLY A 76 -14.65 7.21 -11.57
N LYS A 77 -15.84 6.59 -11.65
CA LYS A 77 -16.20 5.67 -12.75
C LYS A 77 -17.62 5.88 -13.24
N ALA A 78 -17.77 6.01 -14.56
CA ALA A 78 -19.05 6.11 -15.24
C ALA A 78 -19.28 4.91 -16.17
N GLY A 79 -20.55 4.60 -16.45
CA GLY A 79 -20.97 3.53 -17.34
C GLY A 79 -21.68 4.07 -18.57
N ILE A 80 -21.37 3.51 -19.74
CA ILE A 80 -22.19 3.64 -20.94
C ILE A 80 -23.21 2.51 -20.93
N ILE A 81 -24.48 2.86 -20.76
CA ILE A 81 -25.60 1.94 -20.62
C ILE A 81 -26.37 1.90 -21.93
N ALA A 82 -26.57 0.71 -22.49
CA ALA A 82 -27.40 0.48 -23.67
C ALA A 82 -28.79 -0.04 -23.27
N ASN A 83 -29.83 0.55 -23.83
CA ASN A 83 -31.23 0.16 -23.68
C ASN A 83 -31.68 -0.65 -24.90
N ASN A 84 -31.85 -1.97 -24.71
CA ASN A 84 -32.35 -2.86 -25.74
C ASN A 84 -33.74 -3.36 -25.32
N GLN A 85 -34.78 -2.84 -25.96
CA GLN A 85 -36.17 -3.26 -25.74
C GLN A 85 -36.62 -3.16 -24.26
N GLY A 86 -36.18 -2.11 -23.56
CA GLY A 86 -36.52 -1.89 -22.15
C GLY A 86 -35.56 -2.54 -21.15
N TYR A 87 -34.54 -3.27 -21.63
CA TYR A 87 -33.46 -3.80 -20.81
C TYR A 87 -32.23 -2.89 -20.88
N LYS A 88 -31.83 -2.32 -19.75
CA LYS A 88 -30.62 -1.48 -19.65
C LYS A 88 -29.43 -2.27 -19.14
N GLU A 89 -28.33 -2.21 -19.89
CA GLU A 89 -27.11 -2.95 -19.61
C GLU A 89 -25.89 -2.03 -19.72
N VAL A 90 -24.98 -2.08 -18.75
CA VAL A 90 -23.66 -1.44 -18.91
C VAL A 90 -22.90 -2.15 -20.02
N LYS A 91 -22.39 -1.43 -21.00
CA LYS A 91 -21.58 -1.99 -22.09
C LYS A 91 -20.12 -1.59 -21.99
N TYR A 92 -19.88 -0.40 -21.45
CA TYR A 92 -18.55 0.16 -21.30
C TYR A 92 -18.44 0.88 -19.96
N ILE A 93 -17.24 0.87 -19.39
CA ILE A 93 -16.87 1.69 -18.25
C ILE A 93 -15.90 2.78 -18.68
N ILE A 94 -15.90 3.87 -17.93
CA ILE A 94 -15.09 5.05 -18.19
C ILE A 94 -14.49 5.51 -16.88
N HIS A 95 -13.16 5.56 -16.82
CA HIS A 95 -12.45 6.13 -15.68
C HIS A 95 -12.43 7.65 -15.79
N LEU A 96 -13.10 8.29 -14.84
CA LEU A 96 -13.10 9.74 -14.70
C LEU A 96 -11.77 10.18 -14.06
N LEU A 97 -11.41 11.44 -14.26
CA LEU A 97 -10.19 12.00 -13.67
C LEU A 97 -10.36 12.13 -12.16
N ASP A 98 -9.32 11.75 -11.41
CA ASP A 98 -9.23 12.10 -9.99
C ASP A 98 -8.76 13.55 -9.79
N GLU A 99 -8.81 14.06 -8.55
CA GLU A 99 -8.42 15.45 -8.24
C GLU A 99 -6.97 15.77 -8.58
N GLU A 100 -6.06 14.80 -8.42
CA GLU A 100 -4.65 14.99 -8.71
C GLU A 100 -4.43 15.12 -10.22
N GLU A 101 -5.01 14.22 -11.02
CA GLU A 101 -4.97 14.29 -12.48
C GLU A 101 -5.60 15.59 -13.00
N LYS A 102 -6.71 16.05 -12.40
CA LYS A 102 -7.33 17.34 -12.75
C LYS A 102 -6.41 18.50 -12.49
N ASN A 103 -5.76 18.53 -11.33
CA ASN A 103 -4.86 19.61 -10.94
C ASN A 103 -3.62 19.63 -11.83
N LYS A 104 -3.05 18.46 -12.12
CA LYS A 104 -1.92 18.32 -13.04
C LYS A 104 -2.26 18.85 -14.43
N LYS A 105 -3.36 18.40 -15.02
CA LYS A 105 -3.79 18.86 -16.35
C LYS A 105 -4.14 20.34 -16.38
N ARG A 106 -4.73 20.85 -15.31
CA ARG A 106 -4.98 22.30 -15.17
C ARG A 106 -3.67 23.07 -15.24
N GLN A 107 -2.64 22.62 -14.54
CA GLN A 107 -1.32 23.23 -14.55
C GLN A 107 -0.68 23.14 -15.94
N GLU A 108 -0.72 21.98 -16.59
CA GLU A 108 -0.22 21.79 -17.96
C GLU A 108 -0.86 22.77 -18.94
N ILE A 109 -2.18 22.98 -18.85
CA ILE A 109 -2.90 23.91 -19.74
C ILE A 109 -2.51 25.36 -19.46
N ILE A 110 -2.31 25.72 -18.19
CA ILE A 110 -1.84 27.05 -17.78
C ILE A 110 -0.40 27.31 -18.29
N ASP A 111 0.45 26.28 -18.27
CA ASP A 111 1.85 26.39 -18.65
C ASP A 111 2.04 26.37 -20.18
N GLU A 112 1.34 25.49 -20.89
CA GLU A 112 1.47 25.30 -22.34
C GLU A 112 0.68 26.32 -23.16
N LYS A 113 -0.50 26.72 -22.69
CA LYS A 113 -1.29 27.77 -23.34
C LYS A 113 -1.02 29.05 -22.56
N LYS A 114 -0.56 30.08 -23.26
CA LYS A 114 -0.70 31.48 -22.79
C LYS A 114 -2.19 31.80 -22.71
N ILE A 115 -2.90 31.20 -21.76
CA ILE A 115 -4.30 31.48 -21.46
C ILE A 115 -4.30 32.98 -21.14
N PRO A 116 -4.90 33.83 -21.98
CA PRO A 116 -4.89 35.27 -21.73
C PRO A 116 -5.47 35.54 -20.34
N ASP A 117 -4.92 36.51 -19.62
CA ASP A 117 -5.45 36.92 -18.31
C ASP A 117 -6.98 37.10 -18.40
N GLY A 118 -7.71 36.33 -17.60
CA GLY A 118 -9.18 36.33 -17.55
C GLY A 118 -9.90 35.22 -18.33
N PHE A 119 -9.20 34.37 -19.10
CA PHE A 119 -9.83 33.23 -19.77
C PHE A 119 -10.04 32.07 -18.79
N LYS A 120 -11.29 31.64 -18.61
CA LYS A 120 -11.66 30.59 -17.65
C LYS A 120 -11.36 29.21 -18.24
N VAL A 121 -10.53 28.41 -17.55
CA VAL A 121 -10.36 26.98 -17.90
C VAL A 121 -11.70 26.28 -17.73
N THR A 122 -12.17 25.62 -18.78
CA THR A 122 -13.42 24.84 -18.77
C THR A 122 -13.10 23.34 -18.66
N MET A 123 -14.08 22.52 -18.26
CA MET A 123 -13.89 21.06 -18.24
C MET A 123 -13.43 20.48 -19.58
N TYR A 124 -13.89 21.05 -20.70
CA TYR A 124 -13.53 20.60 -22.05
C TYR A 124 -12.12 20.95 -22.47
N THR A 125 -11.50 21.89 -21.76
CA THR A 125 -10.10 22.25 -21.97
C THR A 125 -9.17 21.18 -21.39
N ILE A 126 -9.65 20.40 -20.39
CA ILE A 126 -8.83 19.47 -19.59
C ILE A 126 -8.62 18.09 -20.25
N LEU A 127 -9.66 17.54 -20.87
CA LEU A 127 -9.57 16.29 -21.61
C LEU A 127 -9.85 16.56 -23.08
N ASP A 128 -8.90 16.19 -23.93
CA ASP A 128 -9.20 16.13 -25.35
C ASP A 128 -10.08 14.92 -25.68
N LYS A 129 -10.58 14.94 -26.92
CA LYS A 129 -11.49 13.92 -27.42
C LYS A 129 -10.86 12.54 -27.46
N GLN A 130 -9.61 12.43 -27.89
CA GLN A 130 -8.95 11.13 -28.06
C GLN A 130 -8.68 10.53 -26.69
N GLU A 131 -8.19 11.34 -25.75
CA GLU A 131 -7.96 10.90 -24.37
C GLU A 131 -9.25 10.43 -23.69
N THR A 132 -10.37 11.10 -23.93
CA THR A 132 -11.67 10.64 -23.42
C THR A 132 -12.04 9.27 -23.99
N LEU A 133 -11.72 9.00 -25.26
CA LEU A 133 -12.00 7.70 -25.90
C LEU A 133 -11.05 6.60 -25.42
N ASP A 134 -9.79 6.93 -25.17
CA ASP A 134 -8.78 5.99 -24.65
C ASP A 134 -9.10 5.53 -23.22
N ARG A 135 -9.96 6.26 -22.51
CA ARG A 135 -10.48 5.92 -21.18
C ARG A 135 -11.75 5.06 -21.20
N ILE A 136 -12.28 4.70 -22.37
CA ILE A 136 -13.48 3.86 -22.51
C ILE A 136 -13.07 2.40 -22.69
N TYR A 137 -13.50 1.54 -21.77
CA TYR A 137 -13.17 0.11 -21.78
C TYR A 137 -14.43 -0.74 -21.93
N PRO A 138 -14.39 -1.84 -22.72
CA PRO A 138 -15.48 -2.81 -22.74
C PRO A 138 -15.67 -3.36 -21.32
N TRP A 139 -16.92 -3.40 -20.87
CA TRP A 139 -17.24 -3.96 -19.57
C TRP A 139 -17.69 -5.41 -19.72
N ASP A 140 -17.07 -6.30 -18.95
CA ASP A 140 -17.42 -7.72 -18.91
C ASP A 140 -17.82 -8.10 -17.49
N ILE A 141 -19.08 -8.49 -17.33
CA ILE A 141 -19.64 -8.88 -16.05
C ILE A 141 -18.98 -10.14 -15.49
N THR A 142 -18.46 -11.02 -16.35
CA THR A 142 -17.86 -12.30 -15.93
C THR A 142 -16.51 -12.09 -15.22
N GLN A 143 -15.81 -11.01 -15.56
CA GLN A 143 -14.55 -10.61 -14.92
C GLN A 143 -14.79 -10.05 -13.52
N GLU A 144 -15.83 -9.24 -13.35
CA GLU A 144 -16.18 -8.64 -12.06
C GLU A 144 -16.91 -9.61 -11.13
N ASN A 145 -17.64 -10.57 -11.70
CA ASN A 145 -18.45 -11.52 -10.96
C ASN A 145 -18.05 -12.94 -11.39
N PRO A 146 -16.94 -13.48 -10.88
CA PRO A 146 -16.54 -14.85 -11.17
C PRO A 146 -17.57 -15.86 -10.61
N LYS A 147 -17.54 -17.07 -11.18
CA LYS A 147 -18.36 -18.19 -10.72
C LYS A 147 -17.92 -18.62 -9.32
N ARG A 148 -18.89 -18.79 -8.40
CA ARG A 148 -18.59 -19.28 -7.03
C ARG A 148 -18.21 -20.77 -7.06
N LYS A 149 -17.43 -21.23 -6.10
CA LYS A 149 -16.89 -22.61 -6.07
C LYS A 149 -17.99 -23.68 -6.11
N GLU A 150 -19.09 -23.44 -5.41
CA GLU A 150 -20.21 -24.38 -5.26
C GLU A 150 -21.39 -24.08 -6.19
N GLU A 151 -21.29 -23.02 -6.99
CA GLU A 151 -22.37 -22.58 -7.87
C GLU A 151 -22.42 -23.43 -9.14
N SER A 152 -23.61 -23.88 -9.54
CA SER A 152 -23.77 -24.58 -10.80
C SER A 152 -23.57 -23.61 -11.98
N SER A 153 -23.22 -24.10 -13.18
CA SER A 153 -23.08 -23.20 -14.34
C SER A 153 -24.42 -22.55 -14.73
N GLU A 154 -25.54 -23.20 -14.43
CA GLU A 154 -26.88 -22.67 -14.66
C GLU A 154 -27.21 -21.54 -13.67
N ASP A 155 -26.92 -21.74 -12.38
CA ASP A 155 -27.15 -20.72 -11.35
C ASP A 155 -26.23 -19.52 -11.57
N TYR A 156 -24.98 -19.75 -11.98
CA TYR A 156 -24.06 -18.70 -12.38
C TYR A 156 -24.63 -17.85 -13.53
N ALA A 157 -25.13 -18.50 -14.58
CA ALA A 157 -25.73 -17.80 -15.71
C ALA A 157 -26.99 -17.02 -15.30
N LYS A 158 -27.85 -17.58 -14.46
CA LYS A 158 -29.05 -16.90 -13.91
C LYS A 158 -28.68 -15.69 -13.06
N ARG A 159 -27.71 -15.83 -12.17
CA ARG A 159 -27.20 -14.74 -11.33
C ARG A 159 -26.66 -13.63 -12.21
N LEU A 160 -25.74 -13.95 -13.12
CA LEU A 160 -25.18 -12.97 -14.06
C LEU A 160 -26.26 -12.28 -14.89
N GLN A 161 -27.24 -13.01 -15.43
CA GLN A 161 -28.32 -12.41 -16.21
C GLN A 161 -29.11 -11.38 -15.39
N THR A 162 -29.29 -11.65 -14.10
CA THR A 162 -29.98 -10.78 -13.15
C THR A 162 -29.17 -9.51 -12.86
N ILE A 163 -27.90 -9.66 -12.44
CA ILE A 163 -27.02 -8.53 -12.10
C ILE A 163 -26.42 -7.82 -13.31
N LYS A 164 -26.68 -8.29 -14.53
CA LYS A 164 -26.34 -7.59 -15.78
C LYS A 164 -27.27 -6.41 -16.06
N SER A 165 -28.46 -6.41 -15.46
CA SER A 165 -29.44 -5.34 -15.60
C SER A 165 -29.06 -4.14 -14.72
N TYR A 166 -28.75 -3.01 -15.35
CA TYR A 166 -28.48 -1.75 -14.65
C TYR A 166 -29.70 -1.29 -13.86
N ASP A 167 -30.91 -1.39 -14.43
CA ASP A 167 -32.15 -0.99 -13.76
C ASP A 167 -32.42 -1.84 -12.51
N PHE A 168 -32.03 -3.13 -12.55
CA PHE A 168 -32.16 -3.99 -11.38
C PHE A 168 -31.21 -3.56 -10.26
N ILE A 169 -29.93 -3.36 -10.58
CA ILE A 169 -28.94 -2.90 -9.59
C ILE A 169 -29.38 -1.57 -8.99
N GLN A 170 -29.73 -0.59 -9.84
CA GLN A 170 -30.17 0.73 -9.40
C GLN A 170 -31.36 0.64 -8.43
N LYS A 171 -32.37 -0.17 -8.78
CA LYS A 171 -33.54 -0.37 -7.92
C LYS A 171 -33.16 -0.94 -6.55
N ILE A 172 -32.30 -1.97 -6.53
CA ILE A 172 -31.85 -2.59 -5.27
C ILE A 172 -31.06 -1.58 -4.44
N THR A 173 -30.13 -0.87 -5.05
CA THR A 173 -29.28 0.10 -4.35
C THR A 173 -30.11 1.27 -3.81
N ASP A 174 -31.09 1.77 -4.57
CA ASP A 174 -31.98 2.86 -4.13
C ASP A 174 -32.86 2.41 -2.95
N ASP A 175 -33.46 1.22 -3.02
CA ASP A 175 -34.24 0.65 -1.92
C ASP A 175 -33.37 0.42 -0.67
N PHE A 176 -32.17 -0.13 -0.86
CA PHE A 176 -31.23 -0.37 0.24
C PHE A 176 -30.81 0.93 0.91
N SER A 177 -30.50 1.97 0.12
CA SER A 177 -30.14 3.29 0.63
C SER A 177 -31.30 3.94 1.39
N ALA A 178 -32.52 3.84 0.86
CA ALA A 178 -33.72 4.35 1.52
C ALA A 178 -33.99 3.67 2.88
N LYS A 179 -33.73 2.36 2.99
CA LYS A 179 -33.96 1.58 4.22
C LYS A 179 -32.85 1.69 5.27
N THR A 180 -31.60 1.92 4.85
CA THR A 180 -30.43 1.89 5.74
C THR A 180 -29.79 3.25 5.98
N GLY A 181 -30.09 4.23 5.13
CA GLY A 181 -29.43 5.54 5.09
C GLY A 181 -28.00 5.50 4.53
N ILE A 182 -27.51 4.35 4.05
CA ILE A 182 -26.16 4.22 3.49
C ILE A 182 -26.15 4.74 2.05
N GLY A 183 -25.27 5.68 1.75
CA GLY A 183 -25.09 6.21 0.40
C GLY A 183 -24.36 5.20 -0.49
N ILE A 184 -25.04 4.69 -1.52
CA ILE A 184 -24.53 3.67 -2.45
C ILE A 184 -23.33 4.16 -3.29
N HIS A 185 -23.16 5.47 -3.42
CA HIS A 185 -22.02 6.09 -4.09
C HIS A 185 -20.70 5.88 -3.33
N ASN A 186 -20.77 5.43 -2.07
CA ASN A 186 -19.61 5.01 -1.28
C ASN A 186 -19.22 3.55 -1.51
N LEU A 187 -19.98 2.83 -2.35
CA LEU A 187 -19.65 1.49 -2.81
C LEU A 187 -19.13 1.55 -4.24
N THR A 188 -18.15 0.70 -4.53
CA THR A 188 -17.72 0.41 -5.88
C THR A 188 -18.86 -0.22 -6.69
N TRP A 189 -18.80 -0.11 -8.02
CA TRP A 189 -19.75 -0.70 -8.94
C TRP A 189 -19.83 -2.22 -8.77
N ARG A 190 -18.69 -2.84 -8.49
CA ARG A 190 -18.61 -4.27 -8.16
C ARG A 190 -19.35 -4.59 -6.86
N GLU A 191 -19.13 -3.81 -5.81
CA GLU A 191 -19.86 -3.96 -4.54
C GLU A 191 -21.37 -3.77 -4.71
N GLN A 192 -21.81 -2.83 -5.55
CA GLN A 192 -23.22 -2.64 -5.88
C GLN A 192 -23.82 -3.85 -6.62
N GLN A 193 -23.06 -4.48 -7.52
CA GLN A 193 -23.46 -5.72 -8.17
C GLN A 193 -23.59 -6.87 -7.18
N TRP A 194 -22.64 -7.00 -6.26
CA TRP A 194 -22.70 -8.01 -5.22
C TRP A 194 -23.83 -7.77 -4.23
N LEU A 195 -24.11 -6.51 -3.89
CA LEU A 195 -25.28 -6.17 -3.09
C LEU A 195 -26.57 -6.59 -3.82
N ALA A 196 -26.67 -6.33 -5.13
CA ALA A 196 -27.81 -6.76 -5.93
C ALA A 196 -27.93 -8.29 -6.03
N ALA A 197 -26.82 -9.01 -6.17
CA ALA A 197 -26.77 -10.46 -6.16
C ALA A 197 -27.20 -11.03 -4.79
N ALA A 198 -26.63 -10.52 -3.71
CA ALA A 198 -26.96 -10.94 -2.35
C ALA A 198 -28.43 -10.62 -2.02
N ALA A 199 -28.94 -9.47 -2.48
CA ALA A 199 -30.34 -9.10 -2.27
C ALA A 199 -31.32 -10.03 -3.00
N TYR A 200 -30.94 -10.49 -4.19
CA TYR A 200 -31.68 -11.53 -4.90
C TYR A 200 -31.70 -12.82 -4.07
N ASP A 201 -30.52 -13.33 -3.67
CA ASP A 201 -30.38 -14.59 -2.94
C ASP A 201 -31.12 -14.56 -1.58
N LEU A 202 -30.90 -13.51 -0.78
CA LEU A 202 -31.52 -13.33 0.54
C LEU A 202 -33.02 -13.00 0.46
N GLY A 203 -33.47 -12.42 -0.66
CA GLY A 203 -34.89 -12.18 -0.92
C GLY A 203 -35.67 -13.49 -1.01
N PHE A 204 -35.10 -14.52 -1.62
CA PHE A 204 -35.72 -15.85 -1.67
C PHE A 204 -35.70 -16.58 -0.33
N SER A 205 -34.67 -16.37 0.50
CA SER A 205 -34.59 -16.98 1.83
C SER A 205 -35.38 -16.22 2.91
N GLY A 206 -35.87 -15.01 2.60
CA GLY A 206 -36.56 -14.15 3.57
C GLY A 206 -35.60 -13.47 4.57
N GLU A 207 -34.30 -13.46 4.29
CA GLU A 207 -33.25 -12.93 5.17
C GLU A 207 -32.88 -11.46 4.85
N MET A 208 -33.60 -10.78 3.94
CA MET A 208 -33.28 -9.38 3.59
C MET A 208 -33.39 -8.40 4.76
N GLU A 209 -34.38 -8.57 5.63
CA GLU A 209 -34.53 -7.71 6.81
C GLU A 209 -33.35 -7.87 7.77
N ARG A 210 -32.75 -9.06 7.83
CA ARG A 210 -31.53 -9.32 8.58
C ARG A 210 -30.38 -8.46 8.08
N LEU A 211 -30.18 -8.39 6.76
CA LEU A 211 -29.15 -7.55 6.15
C LEU A 211 -29.42 -6.04 6.37
N TYR A 212 -30.67 -5.58 6.28
CA TYR A 212 -31.00 -4.19 6.57
C TYR A 212 -30.72 -3.82 8.04
N SER A 213 -31.11 -4.67 8.99
CA SER A 213 -30.82 -4.46 10.42
C SER A 213 -29.32 -4.43 10.68
N PHE A 214 -28.59 -5.37 10.09
CA PHE A 214 -27.13 -5.44 10.19
C PHE A 214 -26.46 -4.15 9.66
N ALA A 215 -26.82 -3.71 8.45
CA ALA A 215 -26.28 -2.48 7.86
C ALA A 215 -26.71 -1.22 8.64
N ASN A 216 -27.89 -1.21 9.25
CA ASN A 216 -28.33 -0.12 10.12
C ASN A 216 -27.48 -0.02 11.40
N ASN A 217 -27.08 -1.15 11.97
CA ASN A 217 -26.29 -1.20 13.20
C ASN A 217 -24.81 -0.87 12.95
N TYR A 218 -24.23 -1.43 11.88
CA TYR A 218 -22.79 -1.37 11.61
C TYR A 218 -22.40 -0.46 10.44
N LYS A 219 -23.37 0.23 9.84
CA LYS A 219 -23.19 1.23 8.78
C LYS A 219 -22.38 0.68 7.60
N LEU A 220 -21.58 1.56 6.99
CA LEU A 220 -20.80 1.23 5.80
C LEU A 220 -19.75 0.16 6.08
N ASP A 221 -19.15 0.17 7.27
CA ASP A 221 -18.07 -0.77 7.61
C ASP A 221 -18.59 -2.20 7.69
N GLY A 222 -19.73 -2.41 8.35
CA GLY A 222 -20.42 -3.70 8.34
C GLY A 222 -20.80 -4.12 6.92
N LEU A 223 -21.36 -3.21 6.11
CA LEU A 223 -21.74 -3.53 4.74
C LEU A 223 -20.54 -3.94 3.88
N LYS A 224 -19.40 -3.25 3.99
CA LYS A 224 -18.16 -3.63 3.30
C LYS A 224 -17.66 -5.00 3.75
N ALA A 225 -17.66 -5.27 5.05
CA ALA A 225 -17.31 -6.59 5.56
C ALA A 225 -18.22 -7.69 4.98
N PHE A 226 -19.52 -7.45 4.91
CA PHE A 226 -20.48 -8.38 4.28
C PHE A 226 -20.20 -8.60 2.79
N LEU A 227 -19.93 -7.53 2.04
CA LEU A 227 -19.67 -7.59 0.60
C LEU A 227 -18.29 -8.17 0.24
N SER A 228 -17.33 -8.17 1.19
CA SER A 228 -16.04 -8.82 1.01
C SER A 228 -16.12 -10.34 0.84
N CYS A 229 -17.27 -10.94 1.21
CA CYS A 229 -17.57 -12.36 1.07
C CYS A 229 -18.12 -12.74 -0.31
N GLU A 230 -17.88 -11.93 -1.35
CA GLU A 230 -18.46 -12.05 -2.69
C GLU A 230 -18.45 -13.47 -3.32
N PHE A 231 -17.47 -14.32 -2.99
CA PHE A 231 -17.36 -15.67 -3.54
C PHE A 231 -18.15 -16.76 -2.82
N ASP A 232 -18.68 -16.49 -1.61
CA ASP A 232 -19.40 -17.48 -0.82
C ASP A 232 -20.48 -16.83 0.07
N LEU A 233 -21.74 -17.12 -0.24
CA LEU A 233 -22.87 -16.62 0.53
C LEU A 233 -22.88 -17.18 1.96
N GLN A 234 -22.29 -18.35 2.21
CA GLN A 234 -22.14 -18.88 3.57
C GLN A 234 -21.20 -18.01 4.39
N ASP A 235 -20.12 -17.50 3.79
CA ASP A 235 -19.23 -16.55 4.46
C ASP A 235 -19.95 -15.24 4.78
N SER A 236 -20.81 -14.74 3.87
CA SER A 236 -21.68 -13.58 4.17
C SER A 236 -22.59 -13.82 5.37
N LYS A 237 -23.12 -15.05 5.55
CA LYS A 237 -23.92 -15.39 6.73
C LYS A 237 -23.10 -15.42 8.02
N LYS A 238 -21.84 -15.87 7.96
CA LYS A 238 -20.90 -15.78 9.10
C LYS A 238 -20.68 -14.33 9.53
N ILE A 239 -20.55 -13.40 8.59
CA ILE A 239 -20.46 -11.96 8.89
C ILE A 239 -21.73 -11.45 9.60
N LEU A 240 -22.91 -11.84 9.13
CA LEU A 240 -24.17 -11.48 9.79
C LEU A 240 -24.24 -12.07 11.22
N ASN A 241 -23.80 -13.32 11.42
CA ASN A 241 -23.76 -13.98 12.74
C ASN A 241 -22.85 -13.22 13.71
N ILE A 242 -21.66 -12.79 13.26
CA ILE A 242 -20.76 -11.95 14.08
C ILE A 242 -21.51 -10.72 14.60
N GLY A 243 -22.27 -10.05 13.73
CA GLY A 243 -23.04 -8.87 14.11
C GLY A 243 -24.22 -9.12 15.06
N GLU A 244 -24.63 -10.37 15.23
CA GLU A 244 -25.79 -10.76 16.05
C GLU A 244 -25.40 -11.41 17.38
N GLU A 245 -24.32 -12.19 17.37
CA GLU A 245 -23.90 -13.00 18.52
C GLU A 245 -22.84 -12.30 19.38
N ILE A 246 -22.09 -11.37 18.81
CA ILE A 246 -21.01 -10.65 19.50
C ILE A 246 -21.54 -9.31 20.03
N PRO A 247 -21.07 -8.83 21.20
CA PRO A 247 -21.41 -7.49 21.68
C PRO A 247 -21.18 -6.44 20.59
N ALA A 248 -22.20 -5.60 20.34
CA ALA A 248 -22.20 -4.66 19.21
C ALA A 248 -20.96 -3.75 19.12
N LYS A 249 -20.36 -3.41 20.27
CA LYS A 249 -19.11 -2.63 20.31
C LYS A 249 -17.93 -3.40 19.71
N ASP A 250 -17.80 -4.67 20.05
CA ASP A 250 -16.70 -5.52 19.60
C ASP A 250 -16.90 -5.91 18.13
N ALA A 251 -18.14 -6.23 17.72
CA ALA A 251 -18.48 -6.45 16.32
C ALA A 251 -18.20 -5.22 15.45
N ALA A 252 -18.54 -4.01 15.92
CA ALA A 252 -18.23 -2.77 15.22
C ALA A 252 -16.71 -2.58 15.03
N MET A 253 -15.89 -2.89 16.03
CA MET A 253 -14.43 -2.83 15.94
C MET A 253 -13.87 -3.82 14.90
N ILE A 254 -14.42 -5.04 14.83
CA ILE A 254 -14.05 -6.03 13.81
C ILE A 254 -14.37 -5.48 12.41
N PHE A 255 -15.59 -4.96 12.21
CA PHE A 255 -16.02 -4.47 10.91
C PHE A 255 -15.28 -3.20 10.48
N GLU A 256 -14.95 -2.30 11.40
CA GLU A 256 -14.10 -1.14 11.14
C GLU A 256 -12.72 -1.57 10.62
N LYS A 257 -12.04 -2.51 11.31
CA LYS A 257 -10.73 -3.03 10.87
C LYS A 257 -10.80 -3.77 9.55
N THR A 258 -11.87 -4.51 9.32
CA THR A 258 -12.13 -5.18 8.04
C THR A 258 -12.31 -4.15 6.91
N ALA A 259 -13.09 -3.10 7.14
CA ALA A 259 -13.30 -2.04 6.17
C ALA A 259 -12.02 -1.26 5.86
N GLU A 260 -11.17 -0.98 6.87
CA GLU A 260 -9.84 -0.39 6.66
C GLU A 260 -8.98 -1.24 5.71
N ILE A 261 -9.00 -2.56 5.87
CA ILE A 261 -8.25 -3.49 5.01
C ILE A 261 -8.81 -3.51 3.59
N ILE A 262 -10.14 -3.51 3.44
CA ILE A 262 -10.79 -3.48 2.13
C ILE A 262 -10.43 -2.19 1.38
N ASP A 263 -10.52 -1.05 2.07
CA ASP A 263 -10.20 0.25 1.50
C ASP A 263 -8.72 0.37 1.15
N LEU A 264 -7.84 -0.18 1.99
CA LEU A 264 -6.41 -0.25 1.69
C LEU A 264 -6.14 -1.13 0.46
N ALA A 265 -6.74 -2.31 0.38
CA ALA A 265 -6.60 -3.21 -0.77
C ALA A 265 -7.08 -2.56 -2.08
N GLU A 266 -8.22 -1.87 -2.06
CA GLU A 266 -8.73 -1.11 -3.21
C GLU A 266 -7.78 0.01 -3.63
N LYS A 267 -7.33 0.81 -2.65
CA LYS A 267 -6.42 1.92 -2.88
C LYS A 267 -5.10 1.44 -3.48
N GLU A 268 -4.46 0.48 -2.83
CA GLU A 268 -3.16 -0.01 -3.24
C GLU A 268 -3.23 -0.74 -4.59
N SER A 269 -4.24 -1.58 -4.83
CA SER A 269 -4.44 -2.22 -6.14
C SER A 269 -4.68 -1.21 -7.26
N THR A 270 -5.42 -0.13 -6.99
CA THR A 270 -5.62 0.99 -7.93
C THR A 270 -4.32 1.71 -8.22
N GLU A 271 -3.54 2.05 -7.19
CA GLU A 271 -2.23 2.71 -7.34
C GLU A 271 -1.25 1.82 -8.10
N ILE A 272 -1.19 0.53 -7.79
CA ILE A 272 -0.37 -0.46 -8.51
C ILE A 272 -0.83 -0.57 -9.96
N GLY A 273 -2.14 -0.65 -10.22
CA GLY A 273 -2.70 -0.69 -11.57
C GLY A 273 -2.30 0.53 -12.41
N LYS A 274 -2.48 1.74 -11.86
CA LYS A 274 -2.03 3.00 -12.50
C LYS A 274 -0.53 3.01 -12.77
N THR A 275 0.23 2.40 -11.87
CA THR A 275 1.69 2.40 -11.90
C THR A 275 2.17 1.35 -12.91
N LEU A 276 1.90 0.07 -12.72
CA LEU A 276 2.41 -1.03 -13.56
C LEU A 276 1.84 -1.02 -14.98
N LEU A 277 0.57 -0.63 -15.17
CA LEU A 277 -0.15 -0.85 -16.41
C LEU A 277 -0.50 0.48 -17.07
N LYS A 278 0.51 1.14 -17.64
CA LYS A 278 0.27 2.30 -18.53
C LYS A 278 -0.63 1.95 -19.73
N ASN A 279 -0.75 0.66 -20.07
CA ASN A 279 -1.56 0.14 -21.17
C ASN A 279 -2.47 -1.03 -20.72
N ALA A 280 -3.57 -0.70 -20.04
CA ALA A 280 -4.90 -1.31 -20.19
C ALA A 280 -5.17 -2.81 -19.89
N ASN A 281 -4.29 -3.61 -19.26
CA ASN A 281 -4.72 -4.92 -18.74
C ASN A 281 -5.29 -4.81 -17.32
N PHE A 282 -6.53 -4.35 -17.23
CA PHE A 282 -7.34 -4.15 -16.01
C PHE A 282 -7.36 -5.35 -15.04
N ASP A 283 -7.09 -6.56 -15.55
CA ASP A 283 -7.15 -7.82 -14.80
C ASP A 283 -6.19 -7.87 -13.59
N LEU A 284 -5.03 -7.23 -13.64
CA LEU A 284 -4.05 -7.33 -12.56
C LEU A 284 -4.52 -6.65 -11.26
N GLY A 285 -5.01 -5.41 -11.34
CA GLY A 285 -5.47 -4.68 -10.17
C GLY A 285 -6.60 -5.43 -9.45
N SER A 286 -7.54 -5.96 -10.23
CA SER A 286 -8.61 -6.81 -9.72
C SER A 286 -8.08 -8.10 -9.09
N SER A 287 -7.15 -8.81 -9.74
CA SER A 287 -6.57 -10.05 -9.18
C SER A 287 -5.82 -9.81 -7.85
N LEU A 288 -5.06 -8.71 -7.76
CA LEU A 288 -4.35 -8.29 -6.55
C LEU A 288 -5.32 -7.95 -5.42
N LYS A 289 -6.34 -7.14 -5.71
CA LYS A 289 -7.41 -6.85 -4.75
C LYS A 289 -8.02 -8.15 -4.23
N LEU A 290 -8.35 -9.07 -5.13
CA LEU A 290 -8.96 -10.35 -4.74
C LEU A 290 -8.05 -11.18 -3.85
N GLN A 291 -6.75 -11.21 -4.12
CA GLN A 291 -5.77 -11.89 -3.29
C GLN A 291 -5.73 -11.27 -1.88
N PHE A 292 -5.63 -9.93 -1.79
CA PHE A 292 -5.64 -9.21 -0.52
C PHE A 292 -6.92 -9.47 0.30
N LEU A 293 -8.08 -9.45 -0.36
CA LEU A 293 -9.37 -9.65 0.30
C LEU A 293 -9.64 -11.11 0.70
N LYS A 294 -9.13 -12.08 -0.08
CA LYS A 294 -9.36 -13.50 0.18
C LYS A 294 -8.88 -13.92 1.57
N GLU A 295 -7.75 -13.38 2.00
CA GLU A 295 -7.14 -13.73 3.29
C GLU A 295 -7.74 -12.97 4.45
N ALA A 296 -8.03 -11.67 4.29
CA ALA A 296 -8.79 -10.89 5.27
C ALA A 296 -10.14 -11.57 5.59
N ARG A 297 -10.83 -12.05 4.56
CA ARG A 297 -12.03 -12.86 4.71
C ARG A 297 -11.75 -14.19 5.44
N SER A 298 -10.66 -14.88 5.11
CA SER A 298 -10.32 -16.14 5.78
C SER A 298 -10.13 -15.96 7.29
N ILE A 299 -9.54 -14.84 7.72
CA ILE A 299 -9.35 -14.52 9.14
C ILE A 299 -10.72 -14.39 9.84
N ILE A 300 -11.62 -13.58 9.28
CA ILE A 300 -12.93 -13.29 9.90
C ILE A 300 -13.84 -14.53 9.90
N THR A 301 -13.82 -15.32 8.82
CA THR A 301 -14.63 -16.53 8.69
C THR A 301 -14.20 -17.62 9.67
N LYS A 302 -12.88 -17.84 9.84
CA LYS A 302 -12.33 -18.73 10.88
C LYS A 302 -12.72 -18.26 12.29
N PHE A 303 -12.70 -16.96 12.54
CA PHE A 303 -13.14 -16.42 13.81
C PHE A 303 -14.63 -16.69 14.05
N SER A 304 -15.50 -16.46 13.05
CA SER A 304 -16.93 -16.76 13.17
C SER A 304 -17.21 -18.24 13.46
N GLU A 305 -16.39 -19.17 12.97
CA GLU A 305 -16.56 -20.60 13.25
C GLU A 305 -16.22 -20.97 14.70
N ASN A 306 -15.39 -20.15 15.37
CA ASN A 306 -14.90 -20.36 16.73
C ASN A 306 -15.53 -19.42 17.77
N ALA A 307 -16.24 -18.39 17.32
CA ALA A 307 -16.99 -17.47 18.14
C ALA A 307 -18.30 -18.14 18.57
N GLY A 308 -18.34 -18.66 19.81
CA GLY A 308 -19.60 -19.04 20.44
C GLY A 308 -20.37 -17.80 20.94
N SER A 309 -21.50 -18.01 21.63
CA SER A 309 -22.36 -16.95 22.21
C SER A 309 -21.74 -16.14 23.37
N GLY A 310 -20.41 -16.11 23.45
CA GLY A 310 -19.62 -15.37 24.41
C GLY A 310 -18.21 -15.24 23.85
N THR A 311 -17.89 -14.08 23.29
CA THR A 311 -16.57 -13.81 22.74
C THR A 311 -15.56 -13.73 23.86
N ASP A 312 -14.62 -14.67 23.86
CA ASP A 312 -13.42 -14.59 24.68
C ASP A 312 -12.61 -13.35 24.26
N LYS A 313 -12.26 -12.50 25.24
CA LYS A 313 -11.51 -11.26 24.96
C LYS A 313 -10.16 -11.55 24.34
N ASP A 314 -9.55 -12.68 24.69
CA ASP A 314 -8.24 -13.06 24.17
C ASP A 314 -8.34 -13.44 22.68
N LYS A 315 -9.39 -14.19 22.29
CA LYS A 315 -9.67 -14.49 20.87
C LYS A 315 -10.03 -13.25 20.05
N LEU A 316 -10.72 -12.28 20.66
CA LEU A 316 -10.99 -11.00 20.01
C LEU A 316 -9.69 -10.22 19.79
N ALA A 317 -8.81 -10.18 20.79
CA ALA A 317 -7.51 -9.54 20.65
C ALA A 317 -6.67 -10.20 19.56
N GLU A 318 -6.62 -11.53 19.52
CA GLU A 318 -5.96 -12.33 18.47
C GLU A 318 -6.51 -11.98 17.09
N LEU A 319 -7.84 -11.94 16.90
CA LEU A 319 -8.45 -11.53 15.63
C LEU A 319 -8.04 -10.13 15.20
N ILE A 320 -8.04 -9.18 16.13
CA ILE A 320 -7.69 -7.78 15.82
C ILE A 320 -6.22 -7.67 15.45
N ASP A 321 -5.35 -8.44 16.11
CA ASP A 321 -3.93 -8.54 15.75
C ASP A 321 -3.76 -9.18 14.36
N ASP A 322 -4.46 -10.26 14.05
CA ASP A 322 -4.44 -10.88 12.70
C ASP A 322 -4.86 -9.90 11.60
N LEU A 323 -5.92 -9.13 11.83
CA LEU A 323 -6.38 -8.10 10.90
C LEU A 323 -5.34 -6.97 10.76
N ARG A 324 -4.69 -6.57 11.85
CA ARG A 324 -3.58 -5.60 11.83
C ARG A 324 -2.40 -6.14 11.01
N LEU A 325 -2.00 -7.38 11.23
CA LEU A 325 -0.94 -8.06 10.49
C LEU A 325 -1.27 -8.10 8.99
N LYS A 326 -2.51 -8.44 8.62
CA LYS A 326 -2.95 -8.45 7.22
C LYS A 326 -2.88 -7.08 6.56
N ARG A 327 -3.23 -6.01 7.29
CA ARG A 327 -3.08 -4.63 6.81
C ARG A 327 -1.61 -4.30 6.51
N SER A 328 -0.70 -4.72 7.39
CA SER A 328 0.74 -4.52 7.24
C SER A 328 1.27 -5.26 6.02
N GLU A 329 0.85 -6.51 5.83
CA GLU A 329 1.18 -7.29 4.64
C GLU A 329 0.77 -6.60 3.33
N ILE A 330 -0.47 -6.12 3.22
CA ILE A 330 -0.93 -5.42 2.02
C ILE A 330 -0.04 -4.21 1.74
N THR A 331 0.31 -3.46 2.78
CA THR A 331 1.17 -2.27 2.68
C THR A 331 2.58 -2.65 2.19
N ILE A 332 3.16 -3.71 2.76
CA ILE A 332 4.48 -4.22 2.40
C ILE A 332 4.46 -4.69 0.95
N LEU A 333 3.54 -5.58 0.57
CA LEU A 333 3.47 -6.11 -0.78
C LEU A 333 3.28 -5.00 -1.81
N SER A 334 2.42 -4.03 -1.52
CA SER A 334 2.16 -2.92 -2.44
C SER A 334 3.38 -2.03 -2.64
N SER A 335 4.15 -1.80 -1.58
CA SER A 335 5.41 -1.05 -1.65
C SER A 335 6.49 -1.81 -2.42
N LEU A 336 6.55 -3.13 -2.25
CA LEU A 336 7.43 -4.02 -3.02
C LEU A 336 7.13 -3.93 -4.52
N LEU A 337 5.85 -4.03 -4.91
CA LEU A 337 5.43 -3.99 -6.31
C LEU A 337 5.72 -2.63 -6.97
N LYS A 338 5.48 -1.53 -6.24
CA LYS A 338 5.84 -0.18 -6.72
C LYS A 338 7.35 -0.05 -6.93
N SER A 339 8.15 -0.54 -5.97
CA SER A 339 9.61 -0.48 -6.04
C SER A 339 10.21 -1.30 -7.16
N LEU A 340 9.65 -2.49 -7.42
CA LEU A 340 10.05 -3.33 -8.55
C LEU A 340 9.88 -2.58 -9.87
N LYS A 341 8.77 -1.86 -10.07
CA LYS A 341 8.57 -1.05 -11.26
C LYS A 341 9.58 0.08 -11.40
N GLU A 342 9.85 0.79 -10.31
CA GLU A 342 10.82 1.90 -10.33
C GLU A 342 12.24 1.44 -10.69
N SER A 343 12.57 0.18 -10.42
CA SER A 343 13.85 -0.40 -10.80
C SER A 343 13.98 -0.63 -12.31
N GLY A 344 12.89 -0.48 -13.07
CA GLY A 344 12.87 -0.67 -14.53
C GLY A 344 12.90 -2.13 -14.97
N GLN A 345 12.75 -3.06 -14.04
CA GLN A 345 12.64 -4.48 -14.35
C GLN A 345 11.23 -4.86 -14.80
N GLU A 346 11.13 -5.73 -15.79
CA GLU A 346 9.87 -6.37 -16.13
C GLU A 346 9.44 -7.26 -14.96
N ILE A 347 8.33 -6.89 -14.33
CA ILE A 347 7.72 -7.72 -13.30
C ILE A 347 6.97 -8.83 -14.02
N ASP A 348 7.43 -10.06 -13.84
CA ASP A 348 6.60 -11.21 -14.19
C ASP A 348 5.40 -11.23 -13.24
N PHE A 349 4.21 -11.04 -13.79
CA PHE A 349 2.97 -10.96 -13.01
C PHE A 349 2.62 -12.30 -12.35
N GLU A 350 3.12 -13.43 -12.88
CA GLU A 350 3.02 -14.69 -12.16
C GLU A 350 3.79 -14.63 -10.84
N MET A 351 4.85 -13.81 -10.74
CA MET A 351 5.55 -13.63 -9.48
C MET A 351 4.64 -13.05 -8.39
N ILE A 352 3.84 -12.05 -8.75
CA ILE A 352 2.96 -11.33 -7.82
C ILE A 352 1.92 -12.25 -7.22
N ARG A 353 1.33 -13.12 -8.04
CA ARG A 353 0.25 -14.02 -7.63
C ARG A 353 0.70 -15.03 -6.57
N ASP A 354 1.96 -15.42 -6.62
CA ASP A 354 2.54 -16.39 -5.70
C ASP A 354 3.40 -15.74 -4.61
N LEU A 355 3.40 -14.39 -4.51
CA LEU A 355 3.96 -13.68 -3.37
C LEU A 355 2.99 -13.75 -2.19
N ASP A 356 3.54 -14.12 -1.04
CA ASP A 356 2.83 -14.28 0.22
C ASP A 356 3.75 -13.74 1.33
N LEU A 357 3.20 -12.98 2.28
CA LEU A 357 3.98 -12.53 3.45
C LEU A 357 3.48 -13.28 4.67
N ASP A 358 4.28 -14.24 5.09
CA ASP A 358 4.05 -15.03 6.28
C ASP A 358 4.64 -14.31 7.49
N ILE A 359 3.85 -14.09 8.53
CA ILE A 359 4.29 -13.47 9.78
C ILE A 359 4.08 -14.49 10.89
N SER A 360 5.18 -15.05 11.38
CA SER A 360 5.18 -15.94 12.53
C SER A 360 5.29 -15.12 13.81
N GLY A 361 4.25 -15.19 14.64
CA GLY A 361 4.18 -14.51 15.93
C GLY A 361 5.25 -14.95 16.93
N PHE A 362 5.32 -14.28 18.08
CA PHE A 362 6.25 -14.66 19.14
C PHE A 362 5.99 -16.09 19.62
N GLY A 363 6.98 -16.97 19.49
CA GLY A 363 6.88 -18.37 19.89
C GLY A 363 6.39 -19.34 18.83
N GLU A 364 6.04 -18.84 17.64
CA GLU A 364 5.72 -19.69 16.51
C GLU A 364 6.99 -20.23 15.85
N LYS A 365 7.07 -21.55 15.69
CA LYS A 365 8.20 -22.20 15.02
C LYS A 365 8.02 -22.14 13.52
N LEU A 366 9.05 -21.67 12.82
CA LEU A 366 9.18 -21.93 11.38
C LEU A 366 9.26 -23.43 11.14
N GLU A 367 8.71 -23.89 10.02
CA GLU A 367 8.95 -25.26 9.57
C GLU A 367 10.46 -25.50 9.41
N GLU A 368 10.93 -26.69 9.76
CA GLU A 368 12.37 -27.00 9.76
C GLU A 368 13.01 -26.77 8.38
N THR A 369 12.27 -27.05 7.30
CA THR A 369 12.68 -26.78 5.92
C THR A 369 12.91 -25.29 5.66
N ASP A 370 12.05 -24.44 6.21
CA ASP A 370 12.15 -22.99 6.08
C ASP A 370 13.26 -22.41 6.95
N ALA A 371 13.39 -22.89 8.19
CA ALA A 371 14.48 -22.52 9.07
C ALA A 371 15.84 -22.80 8.41
N ARG A 372 16.00 -23.97 7.78
CA ARG A 372 17.22 -24.33 7.02
C ARG A 372 17.47 -23.41 5.82
N LYS A 373 16.42 -23.01 5.09
CA LYS A 373 16.54 -22.03 3.99
C LYS A 373 16.98 -20.66 4.50
N VAL A 374 16.41 -20.20 5.61
CA VAL A 374 16.78 -18.94 6.28
C VAL A 374 18.25 -18.95 6.72
N ILE A 375 18.71 -20.05 7.31
CA ILE A 375 20.12 -20.23 7.71
C ILE A 375 21.03 -20.18 6.49
N ALA A 376 20.70 -20.92 5.42
CA ALA A 376 21.48 -20.93 4.18
C ALA A 376 21.56 -19.54 3.53
N MET A 377 20.42 -18.84 3.44
CA MET A 377 20.32 -17.47 2.93
C MET A 377 21.18 -16.50 3.76
N THR A 378 21.20 -16.65 5.08
CA THR A 378 22.04 -15.83 5.97
C THR A 378 23.52 -16.12 5.72
N ARG A 379 23.92 -17.39 5.65
CA ARG A 379 25.32 -17.76 5.33
C ARG A 379 25.76 -17.14 4.01
N GLU A 380 24.90 -17.16 2.99
CA GLU A 380 25.20 -16.54 1.70
C GLU A 380 25.34 -15.01 1.78
N ASN A 381 24.42 -14.33 2.47
CA ASN A 381 24.44 -12.87 2.62
C ASN A 381 25.66 -12.34 3.38
N TRP A 382 26.26 -13.15 4.25
CA TRP A 382 27.40 -12.78 5.08
C TRP A 382 28.76 -13.30 4.58
N GLN A 383 28.83 -13.89 3.37
CA GLN A 383 30.08 -14.44 2.81
C GLN A 383 31.25 -13.44 2.73
N GLN A 384 30.97 -12.13 2.68
CA GLN A 384 32.00 -11.08 2.67
C GLN A 384 32.71 -10.91 4.02
N VAL A 385 32.14 -11.43 5.12
CA VAL A 385 32.71 -11.41 6.45
C VAL A 385 32.56 -12.81 7.10
N PRO A 386 33.37 -13.80 6.67
CA PRO A 386 33.15 -15.21 7.02
C PRO A 386 33.10 -15.49 8.54
N ALA A 387 33.92 -14.78 9.32
CA ALA A 387 33.93 -14.94 10.78
C ALA A 387 32.58 -14.57 11.42
N LEU A 388 31.93 -13.51 10.92
CA LEU A 388 30.58 -13.15 11.35
C LEU A 388 29.53 -14.10 10.77
N ALA A 389 29.68 -14.55 9.52
CA ALA A 389 28.76 -15.51 8.91
C ALA A 389 28.63 -16.78 9.76
N GLU A 390 29.76 -17.33 10.24
CA GLU A 390 29.76 -18.52 11.09
C GLU A 390 29.18 -18.26 12.48
N ALA A 391 29.56 -17.16 13.13
CA ALA A 391 29.06 -16.81 14.45
C ALA A 391 27.53 -16.59 14.45
N TYR A 392 27.03 -15.81 13.49
CA TYR A 392 25.61 -15.50 13.36
C TYR A 392 24.80 -16.68 12.81
N ALA A 393 25.17 -17.20 11.64
CA ALA A 393 24.33 -18.18 10.93
C ALA A 393 24.59 -19.63 11.35
N GLY A 394 25.79 -19.96 11.85
CA GLY A 394 26.15 -21.30 12.32
C GLY A 394 25.61 -21.59 13.71
N ASN A 395 25.90 -20.71 14.67
CA ASN A 395 25.63 -21.02 16.08
C ASN A 395 24.35 -20.34 16.58
N GLN A 396 24.21 -19.03 16.39
CA GLN A 396 23.12 -18.28 17.02
C GLN A 396 21.79 -18.45 16.28
N LEU A 397 21.74 -18.18 14.98
CA LEU A 397 20.50 -18.23 14.21
C LEU A 397 19.93 -19.64 14.13
N GLU A 398 20.79 -20.65 14.02
CA GLU A 398 20.39 -22.06 13.97
C GLU A 398 19.72 -22.49 15.29
N SER A 399 20.35 -22.20 16.44
CA SER A 399 19.75 -22.45 17.75
C SER A 399 18.46 -21.64 17.96
N ASP A 400 18.44 -20.37 17.57
CA ASP A 400 17.26 -19.52 17.72
C ASP A 400 16.05 -20.05 16.93
N LEU A 401 16.26 -20.56 15.70
CA LEU A 401 15.18 -21.03 14.84
C LEU A 401 14.75 -22.47 15.13
N LEU A 402 15.68 -23.34 15.53
CA LEU A 402 15.40 -24.76 15.72
C LEU A 402 15.07 -25.11 17.18
N GLU A 403 15.68 -24.42 18.14
CA GLU A 403 15.62 -24.78 19.56
C GLU A 403 14.79 -23.80 20.41
N ASN A 404 14.88 -22.49 20.16
CA ASN A 404 14.40 -21.45 21.08
C ASN A 404 13.35 -20.47 20.50
N SER A 405 12.25 -20.94 19.90
CA SER A 405 11.26 -20.07 19.22
C SER A 405 10.53 -19.05 20.11
N ASP A 406 10.37 -19.31 21.41
CA ASP A 406 9.47 -18.58 22.32
C ASP A 406 9.79 -17.08 22.47
N GLN A 407 10.99 -16.64 22.09
CA GLN A 407 11.44 -15.24 22.21
C GLN A 407 11.47 -14.49 20.89
N PHE A 408 11.12 -15.14 19.77
CA PHE A 408 11.32 -14.60 18.44
C PHE A 408 10.03 -14.46 17.67
N GLU A 409 9.97 -13.37 16.90
CA GLU A 409 8.95 -13.11 15.88
C GLU A 409 9.66 -13.07 14.52
N CYS A 410 9.09 -13.69 13.50
CA CYS A 410 9.68 -13.77 12.17
C CYS A 410 8.73 -13.28 11.09
N TYR A 411 9.21 -12.39 10.25
CA TYR A 411 8.55 -11.95 9.02
C TYR A 411 9.23 -12.68 7.88
N ALA A 412 8.50 -13.42 7.06
CA ALA A 412 9.01 -14.18 5.94
C ALA A 412 8.23 -13.84 4.67
N LEU A 413 8.89 -13.20 3.71
CA LEU A 413 8.36 -13.03 2.37
C LEU A 413 8.59 -14.31 1.58
N ARG A 414 7.52 -14.92 1.10
CA ARG A 414 7.52 -16.15 0.31
C ARG A 414 7.20 -15.86 -1.14
N TYR A 415 7.83 -16.61 -2.03
CA TYR A 415 7.49 -16.68 -3.44
C TYR A 415 7.40 -18.17 -3.83
N GLN A 416 6.27 -18.60 -4.41
CA GLN A 416 6.02 -20.01 -4.72
C GLN A 416 6.23 -20.94 -3.51
N ARG A 417 5.78 -20.48 -2.34
CA ARG A 417 5.95 -21.13 -1.02
C ARG A 417 7.38 -21.19 -0.49
N GLU A 418 8.36 -20.62 -1.20
CA GLU A 418 9.75 -20.55 -0.75
C GLU A 418 10.05 -19.20 -0.10
N ILE A 419 10.71 -19.19 1.07
CA ILE A 419 11.16 -17.94 1.70
C ILE A 419 12.24 -17.30 0.83
N VAL A 420 11.96 -16.09 0.35
CA VAL A 420 12.86 -15.28 -0.47
C VAL A 420 13.39 -14.04 0.25
N ALA A 421 12.77 -13.63 1.36
CA ALA A 421 13.34 -12.67 2.30
C ALA A 421 12.78 -12.93 3.71
N PHE A 422 13.53 -12.56 4.75
CA PHE A 422 13.05 -12.68 6.12
C PHE A 422 13.64 -11.60 7.04
N MET A 423 12.93 -11.32 8.14
CA MET A 423 13.37 -10.47 9.25
C MET A 423 12.96 -11.10 10.58
N LYS A 424 13.89 -11.17 11.54
CA LYS A 424 13.67 -11.77 12.86
C LYS A 424 13.86 -10.77 13.97
N PHE A 425 12.87 -10.65 14.85
CA PHE A 425 12.97 -9.87 16.09
C PHE A 425 13.12 -10.79 17.29
N LYS A 426 13.89 -10.34 18.28
CA LYS A 426 13.96 -10.92 19.62
C LYS A 426 13.38 -9.93 20.62
N LYS A 427 12.52 -10.38 21.52
CA LYS A 427 12.04 -9.53 22.62
C LYS A 427 13.15 -9.32 23.65
N LEU A 428 13.48 -8.07 23.97
CA LEU A 428 14.46 -7.75 25.02
C LEU A 428 13.76 -7.43 26.34
N ALA A 429 12.79 -6.52 26.28
CA ALA A 429 11.96 -6.09 27.40
C ALA A 429 10.59 -5.64 26.88
N GLU A 430 9.70 -5.18 27.78
CA GLU A 430 8.46 -4.54 27.37
C GLU A 430 8.76 -3.23 26.63
N GLY A 431 8.28 -3.11 25.38
CA GLY A 431 8.56 -1.95 24.52
C GLY A 431 9.96 -1.95 23.89
N GLU A 432 10.76 -3.01 24.02
CA GLU A 432 12.10 -3.11 23.41
C GLU A 432 12.29 -4.39 22.60
N LEU A 433 12.68 -4.22 21.34
CA LEU A 433 12.92 -5.30 20.39
C LEU A 433 14.36 -5.26 19.86
N PHE A 434 14.92 -6.42 19.55
CA PHE A 434 16.20 -6.55 18.84
C PHE A 434 15.98 -7.17 17.46
N ALA A 435 16.18 -6.40 16.39
CA ALA A 435 16.18 -6.91 15.01
C ALA A 435 17.46 -7.74 14.79
N SER A 436 17.33 -9.02 15.12
CA SER A 436 18.43 -9.97 15.28
C SER A 436 19.00 -10.52 13.97
N SER A 437 18.18 -10.63 12.93
CA SER A 437 18.59 -11.14 11.63
C SER A 437 17.71 -10.59 10.52
N PHE A 438 18.31 -10.36 9.36
CA PHE A 438 17.64 -9.94 8.15
C PHE A 438 18.37 -10.54 6.95
N GLY A 439 17.62 -11.13 6.02
CA GLY A 439 18.18 -11.73 4.83
C GLY A 439 17.26 -11.64 3.64
N VAL A 440 17.86 -11.55 2.46
CA VAL A 440 17.18 -11.56 1.17
C VAL A 440 17.91 -12.53 0.26
N SER A 441 17.16 -13.34 -0.48
CA SER A 441 17.72 -14.23 -1.50
C SER A 441 18.56 -13.42 -2.48
N LYS A 442 19.72 -13.97 -2.88
CA LYS A 442 20.67 -13.31 -3.77
C LYS A 442 20.05 -12.94 -5.12
N ASP A 443 19.13 -13.75 -5.62
CA ASP A 443 18.43 -13.51 -6.89
C ASP A 443 17.56 -12.25 -6.85
N LEU A 444 17.22 -11.76 -5.65
CA LEU A 444 16.43 -10.55 -5.45
C LEU A 444 17.29 -9.34 -5.03
N HIS A 445 18.62 -9.47 -5.00
CA HIS A 445 19.50 -8.35 -4.71
C HIS A 445 19.41 -7.28 -5.81
N GLY A 446 19.28 -6.03 -5.40
CA GLY A 446 19.09 -4.90 -6.32
C GLY A 446 17.64 -4.58 -6.67
N LEU A 447 16.69 -5.46 -6.32
CA LEU A 447 15.25 -5.27 -6.59
C LEU A 447 14.55 -4.31 -5.62
N LYS A 448 15.32 -3.71 -4.70
CA LYS A 448 14.84 -2.94 -3.54
C LYS A 448 13.90 -3.71 -2.59
N ILE A 449 13.49 -4.95 -2.89
CA ILE A 449 12.60 -5.78 -2.07
C ILE A 449 13.02 -5.77 -0.60
N GLY A 450 14.30 -6.07 -0.34
CA GLY A 450 14.82 -6.08 1.01
C GLY A 450 14.77 -4.72 1.72
N THR A 451 14.99 -3.62 0.99
CA THR A 451 14.95 -2.27 1.58
C THR A 451 13.53 -1.91 1.99
N GLU A 452 12.55 -2.17 1.12
CA GLU A 452 11.14 -1.89 1.40
C GLU A 452 10.60 -2.74 2.55
N MET A 453 10.89 -4.05 2.54
CA MET A 453 10.49 -4.96 3.61
C MET A 453 11.07 -4.50 4.96
N LEU A 454 12.38 -4.22 5.00
CA LEU A 454 13.06 -3.69 6.18
C LEU A 454 12.43 -2.37 6.66
N GLU A 455 12.22 -1.41 5.76
CA GLU A 455 11.68 -0.09 6.11
C GLU A 455 10.30 -0.19 6.73
N LYS A 456 9.39 -0.91 6.08
CA LYS A 456 8.01 -1.02 6.54
C LYS A 456 7.90 -1.73 7.87
N ILE A 457 8.54 -2.88 8.01
CA ILE A 457 8.47 -3.68 9.24
C ILE A 457 9.11 -2.92 10.40
N ILE A 458 10.29 -2.31 10.20
CA ILE A 458 10.94 -1.52 11.24
C ILE A 458 10.09 -0.31 11.64
N TRP A 459 9.51 0.40 10.68
CA TRP A 459 8.71 1.59 10.99
C TRP A 459 7.45 1.26 11.77
N GLU A 460 6.76 0.20 11.39
CA GLU A 460 5.59 -0.30 12.09
C GLU A 460 5.94 -0.70 13.53
N LYS A 461 6.97 -1.55 13.70
CA LYS A 461 7.39 -1.98 15.05
C LYS A 461 7.90 -0.82 15.90
N ALA A 462 8.52 0.18 15.29
CA ALA A 462 9.06 1.35 15.98
C ALA A 462 8.00 2.37 16.40
N GLU A 463 6.71 2.18 16.06
CA GLU A 463 5.62 2.98 16.61
C GLU A 463 5.38 2.69 18.08
N GLU A 464 5.53 1.42 18.47
CA GLU A 464 5.24 0.92 19.81
C GLU A 464 6.52 0.52 20.58
N ASN A 465 7.63 0.29 19.88
CA ASN A 465 8.86 -0.24 20.47
C ASN A 465 10.09 0.61 20.14
N ILE A 466 11.10 0.54 21.00
CA ILE A 466 12.48 0.88 20.65
C ILE A 466 13.09 -0.34 19.99
N ILE A 467 13.65 -0.17 18.80
CA ILE A 467 14.28 -1.26 18.07
C ILE A 467 15.78 -1.09 18.07
N HIS A 468 16.46 -2.12 18.57
CA HIS A 468 17.91 -2.26 18.57
C HIS A 468 18.32 -3.22 17.45
N ALA A 469 19.50 -3.03 16.88
CA ALA A 469 20.10 -3.96 15.95
C ALA A 469 21.62 -3.82 15.96
N THR A 470 22.29 -4.72 15.24
CA THR A 470 23.73 -4.63 15.00
C THR A 470 24.01 -4.79 13.52
N THR A 471 25.06 -4.14 13.03
CA THR A 471 25.52 -4.34 11.66
C THR A 471 27.04 -4.25 11.57
N SER A 472 27.64 -4.93 10.59
CA SER A 472 29.07 -4.84 10.38
C SER A 472 29.40 -3.52 9.67
N PRO A 473 30.33 -2.70 10.18
CA PRO A 473 30.78 -1.50 9.49
C PRO A 473 31.57 -1.82 8.22
N ARG A 474 31.90 -3.09 7.94
CA ARG A 474 32.52 -3.49 6.66
C ARG A 474 31.52 -3.51 5.52
N ILE A 475 30.26 -3.83 5.80
CA ILE A 475 29.22 -3.96 4.77
C ILE A 475 28.59 -2.58 4.56
N ALA A 476 28.49 -2.13 3.31
CA ALA A 476 27.95 -0.81 2.99
C ALA A 476 26.46 -0.66 3.36
N VAL A 477 25.73 -1.78 3.50
CA VAL A 477 24.30 -1.80 3.83
C VAL A 477 23.98 -1.09 5.14
N GLY A 478 24.91 -1.07 6.11
CA GLY A 478 24.72 -0.35 7.38
C GLY A 478 24.50 1.16 7.18
N THR A 479 24.99 1.73 6.07
CA THR A 479 24.69 3.13 5.72
C THR A 479 23.21 3.34 5.35
N ALA A 480 22.58 2.35 4.71
CA ALA A 480 21.16 2.42 4.38
C ALA A 480 20.30 2.32 5.63
N TYR A 481 20.70 1.54 6.63
CA TYR A 481 19.97 1.44 7.90
C TYR A 481 19.90 2.78 8.62
N VAL A 482 21.01 3.51 8.66
CA VAL A 482 21.06 4.84 9.29
C VAL A 482 20.33 5.88 8.44
N GLU A 483 20.65 5.98 7.15
CA GLU A 483 20.19 7.10 6.31
C GLU A 483 18.78 6.94 5.76
N LYS A 484 18.33 5.71 5.45
CA LYS A 484 17.00 5.47 4.88
C LYS A 484 16.00 5.09 5.94
N ILE A 485 16.34 4.10 6.76
CA ILE A 485 15.39 3.55 7.75
C ILE A 485 15.27 4.47 8.97
N GLY A 486 16.34 5.17 9.31
CA GLY A 486 16.38 6.06 10.47
C GLY A 486 16.93 5.37 11.72
N PHE A 487 17.90 4.48 11.59
CA PHE A 487 18.67 4.11 12.77
C PHE A 487 19.64 5.23 13.17
N VAL A 488 20.00 5.34 14.44
CA VAL A 488 21.22 6.04 14.89
C VAL A 488 22.25 5.02 15.35
N ILE A 489 23.53 5.33 15.22
CA ILE A 489 24.59 4.51 15.78
C ILE A 489 24.82 4.95 17.22
N ASP A 490 24.55 4.06 18.15
CA ASP A 490 24.55 4.34 19.58
C ASP A 490 25.58 3.52 20.36
N GLY A 491 26.41 2.73 19.68
CA GLY A 491 27.46 1.92 20.30
C GLY A 491 28.40 1.27 19.29
N PHE A 492 29.51 0.76 19.82
CA PHE A 492 30.52 0.04 19.06
C PHE A 492 31.04 -1.16 19.85
N ASP A 493 31.04 -2.33 19.22
CA ASP A 493 31.72 -3.54 19.70
C ASP A 493 32.94 -3.77 18.82
N ASP A 494 34.13 -3.80 19.43
CA ASP A 494 35.37 -3.95 18.69
C ASP A 494 35.74 -5.40 18.40
N ASP A 495 35.09 -6.36 19.06
CA ASP A 495 35.31 -7.79 18.92
C ASP A 495 33.99 -8.54 19.10
N PHE A 496 33.10 -8.32 18.14
CA PHE A 496 31.74 -8.81 18.19
C PHE A 496 31.73 -10.33 18.30
N GLN A 497 31.14 -10.83 19.40
CA GLN A 497 31.06 -12.27 19.70
C GLN A 497 32.41 -13.01 19.62
N HIS A 498 33.52 -12.33 19.95
CA HIS A 498 34.87 -12.91 19.92
C HIS A 498 35.32 -13.39 18.53
N THR A 499 34.76 -12.81 17.47
CA THR A 499 35.08 -13.16 16.08
C THR A 499 36.32 -12.43 15.53
N GLY A 500 36.84 -11.44 16.26
CA GLY A 500 37.84 -10.48 15.81
C GLY A 500 37.28 -9.35 14.93
N GLU A 501 36.00 -9.44 14.54
CA GLU A 501 35.33 -8.46 13.68
C GLU A 501 34.51 -7.47 14.50
N PRO A 502 34.51 -6.17 14.16
CA PRO A 502 33.73 -5.20 14.89
C PRO A 502 32.26 -5.18 14.42
N ALA A 503 31.37 -4.70 15.29
CA ALA A 503 29.99 -4.37 14.98
C ALA A 503 29.63 -2.97 15.47
N ILE A 504 28.74 -2.30 14.76
CA ILE A 504 28.09 -1.08 15.26
C ILE A 504 26.72 -1.43 15.81
N SER A 505 26.44 -0.93 17.01
CA SER A 505 25.11 -0.98 17.61
C SER A 505 24.30 0.17 17.03
N ILE A 506 23.08 -0.16 16.59
CA ILE A 506 22.17 0.80 16.01
C ILE A 506 20.81 0.73 16.70
N THR A 507 20.18 1.88 16.93
CA THR A 507 18.88 1.97 17.60
C THR A 507 17.95 2.93 16.85
N ILE A 508 16.66 2.61 16.81
CA ILE A 508 15.60 3.51 16.35
C ILE A 508 14.57 3.70 17.46
N ASP A 509 14.42 4.95 17.90
CA ASP A 509 13.35 5.43 18.78
C ASP A 509 12.72 6.62 18.07
N ARG A 510 11.49 6.45 17.54
CA ARG A 510 10.82 7.50 16.75
C ARG A 510 10.51 8.77 17.55
N LYS A 511 10.45 8.69 18.88
CA LYS A 511 10.22 9.87 19.74
C LYS A 511 11.52 10.62 19.93
N SER A 512 12.57 9.93 20.35
CA SER A 512 13.87 10.56 20.66
C SER A 512 14.62 11.02 19.40
N ASN A 513 14.52 10.27 18.30
CA ASN A 513 15.27 10.56 17.08
C ASN A 513 14.89 11.89 16.40
N LYS A 514 13.68 12.40 16.64
CA LYS A 514 13.22 13.70 16.12
C LYS A 514 13.99 14.89 16.69
N GLY A 515 14.67 14.72 17.83
CA GLY A 515 15.43 15.77 18.49
C GLY A 515 16.82 16.04 17.88
N TYR A 516 17.31 15.19 16.98
CA TYR A 516 18.66 15.30 16.42
C TYR A 516 18.73 16.32 15.28
N HIS A 517 19.72 17.22 15.32
CA HIS A 517 19.75 18.39 14.44
C HIS A 517 20.02 18.02 12.98
N GLN A 518 20.87 17.02 12.75
CA GLN A 518 21.31 16.66 11.39
C GLN A 518 20.44 15.56 10.77
N ARG A 519 19.36 15.16 11.46
CA ARG A 519 18.42 14.14 11.05
C ARG A 519 17.36 14.73 10.11
N ASP A 520 17.14 14.09 8.97
CA ASP A 520 16.06 14.46 8.04
C ASP A 520 15.47 13.18 7.44
N GLU A 521 14.52 12.59 8.15
CA GLU A 521 13.80 11.40 7.73
C GLU A 521 13.04 11.71 6.42
N ASN A 522 13.10 10.80 5.43
CA ASN A 522 12.35 10.86 4.15
C ASN A 522 12.88 11.78 3.03
N LYS A 523 14.14 12.23 3.04
CA LYS A 523 14.69 13.04 1.93
C LYS A 523 15.84 12.35 1.18
N ASP A 524 15.84 12.49 -0.15
CA ASP A 524 16.92 12.06 -1.03
C ASP A 524 18.20 12.86 -0.72
N PHE A 525 19.10 12.23 0.03
CA PHE A 525 20.30 12.85 0.56
C PHE A 525 21.21 13.47 -0.50
N ALA A 526 21.30 12.86 -1.68
CA ALA A 526 22.12 13.38 -2.77
C ALA A 526 21.63 14.76 -3.28
N LYS A 527 20.41 15.15 -2.93
CA LYS A 527 19.76 16.42 -3.30
C LYS A 527 19.69 17.42 -2.15
N GLN A 528 20.19 17.08 -0.95
CA GLN A 528 20.15 18.00 0.20
C GLN A 528 21.16 19.14 0.03
N LYS A 529 20.72 20.37 0.36
CA LYS A 529 21.59 21.56 0.39
C LYS A 529 22.74 21.43 1.40
N ASP A 530 22.55 20.61 2.43
CA ASP A 530 23.55 20.41 3.48
C ASP A 530 24.60 19.35 3.13
N TYR A 531 24.38 18.53 2.08
CA TYR A 531 25.34 17.49 1.71
C TYR A 531 26.74 18.05 1.36
N PRO A 532 26.87 19.07 0.50
CA PRO A 532 28.16 19.72 0.26
C PRO A 532 28.75 20.33 1.53
N ARG A 533 27.92 20.86 2.42
CA ARG A 533 28.36 21.46 3.69
C ARG A 533 28.96 20.43 4.64
N ILE A 534 28.32 19.26 4.78
CA ILE A 534 28.82 18.15 5.62
C ILE A 534 30.17 17.67 5.08
N ILE A 535 30.30 17.47 3.76
CA ILE A 535 31.58 17.06 3.16
C ILE A 535 32.65 18.12 3.40
N SER A 536 32.34 19.40 3.19
CA SER A 536 33.31 20.49 3.37
C SER A 536 33.75 20.69 4.82
N GLY A 537 32.93 20.28 5.78
CA GLY A 537 33.20 20.36 7.21
C GLY A 537 33.76 19.07 7.81
N ALA A 538 34.08 18.06 6.99
CA ALA A 538 34.62 16.80 7.49
C ALA A 538 36.09 16.95 7.88
N ASP A 539 36.40 16.64 9.14
CA ASP A 539 37.77 16.72 9.67
C ASP A 539 38.54 15.41 9.46
N SER A 540 39.87 15.53 9.51
CA SER A 540 40.76 14.37 9.59
C SER A 540 40.84 13.82 11.01
N LEU A 541 41.12 12.52 11.14
CA LEU A 541 41.24 11.86 12.44
C LEU A 541 42.38 12.42 13.32
N GLU A 542 43.40 13.03 12.71
CA GLU A 542 44.58 13.56 13.42
C GLU A 542 44.19 14.65 14.44
N ASN A 543 43.04 15.30 14.23
CA ASN A 543 42.52 16.34 15.12
C ASN A 543 41.43 15.84 16.09
N LEU A 544 41.16 14.54 16.18
CA LEU A 544 39.99 14.01 16.89
C LEU A 544 39.90 14.48 18.35
N ASP A 545 41.01 14.54 19.08
CA ASP A 545 41.04 15.04 20.46
C ASP A 545 40.57 16.49 20.60
N GLY A 546 40.95 17.34 19.64
CA GLY A 546 40.54 18.75 19.62
C GLY A 546 39.07 18.94 19.23
N LEU A 547 38.43 17.93 18.63
CA LEU A 547 37.01 17.96 18.26
C LEU A 547 36.11 17.50 19.42
N ILE A 548 36.64 16.71 20.37
CA ILE A 548 35.88 16.24 21.52
C ILE A 548 35.45 17.42 22.40
N GLY A 549 34.14 17.53 22.62
CA GLY A 549 33.52 18.65 23.31
C GLY A 549 32.60 19.45 22.39
N ASN A 550 32.87 19.46 21.08
CA ASN A 550 32.01 20.10 20.08
C ASN A 550 30.62 19.47 20.07
N ARG A 551 29.60 20.28 19.77
CA ARG A 551 28.22 19.79 19.65
C ARG A 551 28.08 18.74 18.53
N THR A 552 28.79 18.95 17.44
CA THR A 552 28.75 18.09 16.25
C THR A 552 30.17 17.83 15.77
N ILE A 553 30.46 16.59 15.39
CA ILE A 553 31.74 16.16 14.78
C ILE A 553 31.41 15.46 13.47
N ILE A 554 32.11 15.80 12.40
CA ILE A 554 31.94 15.16 11.09
C ILE A 554 33.27 14.54 10.71
N LEU A 555 33.29 13.22 10.54
CA LEU A 555 34.51 12.49 10.19
C LEU A 555 34.35 11.78 8.84
N ARG A 556 35.43 11.80 8.06
CA ARG A 556 35.55 11.10 6.77
C ARG A 556 36.51 9.91 6.91
N PHE A 557 36.08 8.74 6.43
CA PHE A 557 36.86 7.51 6.47
C PHE A 557 36.98 6.88 5.09
N ASP A 558 38.19 6.44 4.73
CA ASP A 558 38.39 5.47 3.65
C ASP A 558 38.37 4.07 4.27
N MET A 559 37.28 3.33 4.07
CA MET A 559 37.08 2.03 4.71
C MET A 559 37.99 0.93 4.13
N ARG A 560 38.60 1.14 2.96
CA ARG A 560 39.55 0.17 2.38
C ARG A 560 40.94 0.31 2.99
N ASN A 561 41.42 1.55 3.14
CA ASN A 561 42.80 1.82 3.55
C ASN A 561 42.94 2.31 5.00
N GLY A 562 41.83 2.71 5.63
CA GLY A 562 41.80 3.40 6.92
C GLY A 562 40.85 2.78 7.94
N PHE A 563 40.55 1.48 7.83
CA PHE A 563 39.60 0.83 8.74
C PHE A 563 40.04 0.88 10.21
N ASP A 564 41.33 0.77 10.51
CA ASP A 564 41.82 0.88 11.90
C ASP A 564 41.62 2.28 12.48
N ARG A 565 41.75 3.31 11.63
CA ARG A 565 41.43 4.70 12.01
C ARG A 565 39.94 4.86 12.31
N PHE A 566 39.07 4.22 11.53
CA PHE A 566 37.64 4.13 11.81
C PHE A 566 37.39 3.44 13.16
N ARG A 567 37.97 2.26 13.41
CA ARG A 567 37.82 1.54 14.69
C ARG A 567 38.24 2.40 15.88
N LEU A 568 39.37 3.11 15.78
CA LEU A 568 39.87 3.99 16.83
C LEU A 568 38.90 5.16 17.11
N ALA A 569 38.34 5.77 16.06
CA ALA A 569 37.34 6.83 16.22
C ALA A 569 36.10 6.35 16.97
N MET A 570 35.57 5.20 16.55
CA MET A 570 34.35 4.62 17.11
C MET A 570 34.52 4.29 18.59
N LYS A 571 35.63 3.63 18.97
CA LYS A 571 35.97 3.35 20.38
C LYS A 571 36.02 4.60 21.26
N LYS A 572 36.43 5.72 20.69
CA LYS A 572 36.65 6.97 21.44
C LYS A 572 35.39 7.81 21.56
N LEU A 573 34.52 7.77 20.55
CA LEU A 573 33.34 8.63 20.46
C LEU A 573 32.06 7.94 20.95
N LEU A 574 31.94 6.63 20.76
CA LEU A 574 30.74 5.85 21.06
C LEU A 574 30.97 4.95 22.28
N PRO A 575 29.89 4.56 22.99
CA PRO A 575 30.03 3.63 24.11
C PRO A 575 30.40 2.24 23.61
N LYS A 576 31.08 1.49 24.46
CA LYS A 576 31.22 0.05 24.26
C LYS A 576 29.87 -0.60 24.57
N LYS A 577 29.23 -1.18 23.56
CA LYS A 577 27.96 -1.93 23.72
C LYS A 577 28.12 -3.30 23.10
N GLY A 578 27.95 -4.35 23.90
CA GLY A 578 27.79 -5.71 23.43
C GLY A 578 26.31 -6.07 23.29
N VAL A 579 25.99 -7.17 22.58
CA VAL A 579 24.61 -7.65 22.38
C VAL A 579 23.87 -7.91 23.71
N ASN A 580 24.61 -8.26 24.77
CA ASN A 580 24.06 -8.68 26.06
C ASN A 580 24.28 -7.66 27.20
N ASP A 581 24.86 -6.50 26.92
CA ASP A 581 25.15 -5.50 27.95
C ASP A 581 24.65 -4.11 27.55
N PRO A 582 23.38 -3.79 27.83
CA PRO A 582 22.81 -2.46 27.60
C PRO A 582 23.31 -1.42 28.63
N GLY A 583 24.17 -1.81 29.59
CA GLY A 583 24.72 -0.93 30.61
C GLY A 583 25.41 0.28 29.99
N ARG A 584 24.88 1.48 30.23
CA ARG A 584 25.49 2.74 29.78
C ARG A 584 26.84 2.92 30.46
N ASP A 585 27.93 2.77 29.72
CA ASP A 585 29.20 3.34 30.13
C ASP A 585 29.02 4.88 30.23
N VAL A 586 29.06 5.42 31.44
CA VAL A 586 28.62 6.79 31.79
C VAL A 586 29.51 7.86 31.15
N VAL A 587 30.62 7.47 30.52
CA VAL A 587 31.57 8.37 29.85
C VAL A 587 31.12 8.75 28.42
N THR A 588 30.00 8.20 27.94
CA THR A 588 29.53 8.41 26.56
C THR A 588 29.31 9.90 26.24
N LYS A 589 29.94 10.39 25.17
CA LYS A 589 29.79 11.80 24.73
C LYS A 589 28.93 11.96 23.48
N TYR A 590 28.82 10.96 22.62
CA TYR A 590 28.21 11.12 21.30
C TYR A 590 27.34 9.92 20.86
N ILE A 591 26.46 10.19 19.90
CA ILE A 591 25.79 9.23 19.03
C ILE A 591 26.09 9.61 17.57
N ALA A 592 26.14 8.66 16.66
CA ALA A 592 26.24 8.97 15.22
C ALA A 592 24.84 9.02 14.60
N THR A 593 24.38 10.22 14.26
CA THR A 593 23.03 10.46 13.73
C THR A 593 22.97 10.31 12.21
N ARG A 594 24.14 10.28 11.56
CA ARG A 594 24.30 10.05 10.12
C ARG A 594 25.44 9.09 9.84
N TYR A 595 25.27 8.25 8.83
CA TYR A 595 26.29 7.33 8.31
C TYR A 595 26.04 7.03 6.82
N PHE A 596 26.81 7.67 5.93
CA PHE A 596 26.58 7.56 4.49
C PHE A 596 27.84 7.29 3.68
N GLN A 597 27.67 6.70 2.49
CA GLN A 597 28.75 6.44 1.53
C GLN A 597 28.72 7.47 0.39
N ASN A 598 29.87 8.09 0.09
CA ASN A 598 29.98 8.94 -1.10
C ASN A 598 30.36 8.11 -2.33
N LYS A 599 29.37 7.78 -3.16
CA LYS A 599 29.57 6.99 -4.39
C LYS A 599 30.32 7.72 -5.52
N LYS A 600 30.55 9.03 -5.40
CA LYS A 600 31.28 9.82 -6.41
C LYS A 600 32.79 9.80 -6.20
N GLU A 601 33.25 9.51 -4.98
CA GLU A 601 34.67 9.41 -4.67
C GLU A 601 35.19 8.00 -4.97
N ALA A 602 36.42 7.91 -5.47
CA ALA A 602 37.06 6.62 -5.67
C ALA A 602 37.38 5.99 -4.31
N GLY A 603 37.04 4.70 -4.13
CA GLY A 603 37.24 3.95 -2.89
C GLY A 603 35.93 3.61 -2.18
N ASP A 604 36.01 3.25 -0.90
CA ASP A 604 34.84 3.11 -0.03
C ASP A 604 34.86 4.23 1.01
N ILE A 605 34.53 5.45 0.54
CA ILE A 605 34.55 6.63 1.38
C ILE A 605 33.22 6.76 2.13
N ARG A 606 33.29 6.73 3.45
CA ARG A 606 32.13 6.87 4.34
C ARG A 606 32.30 8.05 5.28
N TYR A 607 31.17 8.66 5.64
CA TYR A 607 31.12 9.81 6.52
C TYR A 607 30.21 9.49 7.71
N LEU A 608 30.61 9.93 8.90
CA LEU A 608 29.80 9.87 10.10
C LEU A 608 29.62 11.26 10.68
N VAL A 609 28.38 11.57 11.07
CA VAL A 609 28.04 12.79 11.80
C VAL A 609 27.68 12.39 13.21
N TYR A 610 28.50 12.82 14.16
CA TYR A 610 28.32 12.58 15.58
C TYR A 610 27.67 13.80 16.21
N GLU A 611 26.64 13.58 17.02
CA GLU A 611 26.02 14.61 17.82
C GLU A 611 26.20 14.30 19.31
N LYS A 612 26.57 15.34 20.07
CA LYS A 612 26.81 15.21 21.50
C LYS A 612 25.50 14.88 22.21
N ILE A 613 25.50 13.87 23.07
CA ILE A 613 24.32 13.52 23.88
C ILE A 613 24.09 14.66 24.88
N PRO A 614 22.89 15.26 24.95
CA PRO A 614 22.57 16.23 25.99
C PRO A 614 22.76 15.57 27.36
N GLN A 615 23.49 16.23 28.26
CA GLN A 615 23.50 15.83 29.67
C GLN A 615 22.20 16.35 30.28
N GLU A 616 21.34 15.43 30.73
CA GLU A 616 20.12 15.77 31.50
C GLU A 616 20.45 16.34 32.88
#